data_AF-A0A7C8YTW5-F1
#
_entry.id   AF-A0A7C8YTW5-F1
#
_cell.length_a   1.000
_cell.length_b   1.000
_cell.length_c   1.000
_cell.angle_alpha   90.00
_cell.angle_beta   90.00
_cell.angle_gamma   90.00
#
_symmetry.space_group_name_H-M   'P 1'
#
loop_
_entity.id
_entity.type
_entity.pdbx_description
1 polymer ?
#
loop_
_entity_poly.entity_id
_entity_poly.type
_entity_poly.pdbx_seq_one_letter_code
_entity_poly.pdbx_strand_id
1 'polypeptide(L)'
;MTTDEDSEKIGGEKLEGNVYLKDVLREYKGKLYAPEQMFQANLSEEEEFDRNFETSPRMSYEEFMKCLERGKVKLLTLKEQSGVISGIGFRDFIVELKESPGDKSLRRTKWAMRLEADLANALLEEYKGPQYEIET
;
A
#
# COMPACT_ATOMS: atom_id res chain seq x y z
N MET A 1 40.53 -25.61 48.29
CA MET A 1 40.82 -24.19 47.96
C MET A 1 42.13 -24.23 47.21
N THR A 2 42.15 -24.07 45.90
CA THR A 2 41.67 -22.88 45.18
C THR A 2 40.97 -23.26 43.86
N THR A 3 39.85 -22.59 43.61
CA THR A 3 39.07 -22.53 42.36
C THR A 3 39.69 -21.50 41.43
N ASP A 4 39.89 -21.83 40.16
CA ASP A 4 40.09 -20.86 39.06
C ASP A 4 39.54 -21.52 37.78
N GLU A 5 38.24 -21.40 37.51
CA GLU A 5 37.66 -20.56 36.45
C GLU A 5 38.11 -20.93 35.03
N ASP A 6 37.40 -21.91 34.45
CA ASP A 6 37.28 -22.09 33.00
C ASP A 6 36.59 -20.84 32.41
N SER A 7 37.40 -19.88 31.95
CA SER A 7 36.93 -18.81 31.08
C SER A 7 36.78 -19.37 29.67
N GLU A 8 35.52 -19.53 29.24
CA GLU A 8 35.14 -19.80 27.86
C GLU A 8 35.85 -18.79 26.95
N LYS A 9 36.86 -19.26 26.21
CA LYS A 9 37.39 -18.51 25.08
C LYS A 9 36.31 -18.46 24.00
N ILE A 10 35.53 -17.38 23.99
CA ILE A 10 34.80 -16.93 22.81
C ILE A 10 35.87 -16.65 21.75
N GLY A 11 36.04 -17.60 20.84
CA GLY A 11 36.96 -17.53 19.71
C GLY A 11 36.54 -16.44 18.74
N GLY A 12 36.82 -15.19 19.08
CA GLY A 12 36.89 -14.09 18.14
C GLY A 12 38.17 -14.25 17.32
N GLU A 13 38.14 -15.13 16.32
CA GLU A 13 39.15 -15.10 15.27
C GLU A 13 39.04 -13.75 14.57
N LYS A 14 40.01 -12.89 14.86
CA LYS A 14 40.23 -11.63 14.17
C LYS A 14 40.55 -11.97 12.72
N LEU A 15 39.54 -11.91 11.84
CA LEU A 15 39.70 -12.10 10.39
C LEU A 15 40.51 -10.92 9.84
N GLU A 16 41.84 -11.02 9.92
CA GLU A 16 42.76 -10.16 9.19
C GLU A 16 42.72 -10.55 7.71
N GLY A 17 41.76 -9.99 6.99
CA GLY A 17 41.61 -10.15 5.55
C GLY A 17 40.50 -9.27 5.03
N ASN A 18 40.66 -8.77 3.80
CA ASN A 18 39.57 -8.07 3.10
C ASN A 18 38.38 -9.03 3.00
N VAL A 19 37.39 -8.85 3.87
CA VAL A 19 36.14 -9.59 3.82
C VAL A 19 35.33 -9.08 2.63
N TYR A 20 35.16 -9.92 1.61
CA TYR A 20 34.38 -9.57 0.45
C TYR A 20 32.90 -9.80 0.75
N LEU A 21 32.07 -8.79 0.47
CA LEU A 21 30.62 -8.87 0.67
C LEU A 21 30.00 -10.10 0.00
N LYS A 22 30.56 -10.56 -1.13
CA LYS A 22 30.14 -11.77 -1.83
C LYS A 22 30.27 -13.05 -1.00
N ASP A 23 31.28 -13.13 -0.14
CA ASP A 23 31.53 -14.31 0.69
C ASP A 23 30.62 -14.32 1.92
N VAL A 24 30.35 -13.14 2.49
CA VAL A 24 29.33 -12.97 3.54
C VAL A 24 27.94 -13.32 3.02
N LEU A 25 27.53 -12.80 1.85
CA LEU A 25 26.21 -13.12 1.28
C LEU A 25 26.06 -14.60 0.90
N ARG A 26 27.17 -15.30 0.61
CA ARG A 26 27.17 -16.74 0.36
C ARG A 26 26.92 -17.54 1.63
N GLU A 27 27.46 -17.10 2.75
CA GLU A 27 27.25 -17.71 4.08
C GLU A 27 25.81 -17.56 4.57
N TYR A 28 25.17 -16.42 4.28
CA TYR A 28 23.78 -16.13 4.66
C TYR A 28 22.75 -16.41 3.55
N LYS A 29 23.15 -17.15 2.50
CA LYS A 29 22.29 -17.44 1.34
C LYS A 29 21.00 -18.16 1.81
N GLY A 30 19.85 -17.52 1.64
CA GLY A 30 18.53 -18.03 2.06
C GLY A 30 18.12 -17.71 3.50
N LYS A 31 18.99 -17.08 4.32
CA LYS A 31 18.67 -16.59 5.68
C LYS A 31 18.57 -15.06 5.76
N LEU A 32 18.97 -14.36 4.70
CA LEU A 32 18.86 -12.91 4.60
C LEU A 32 17.39 -12.54 4.38
N TYR A 33 16.67 -12.26 5.46
CA TYR A 33 15.33 -11.69 5.37
C TYR A 33 15.46 -10.20 5.02
N ALA A 34 14.98 -9.82 3.83
CA ALA A 34 14.78 -8.44 3.48
C ALA A 34 13.31 -8.09 3.70
N PRO A 35 12.96 -7.21 4.67
CA PRO A 35 11.59 -6.76 4.86
C PRO A 35 11.07 -6.11 3.57
N GLU A 36 9.83 -6.41 3.17
CA GLU A 36 9.19 -5.82 1.98
C GLU A 36 9.20 -4.28 2.01
N GLN A 37 9.17 -3.70 3.21
CA GLN A 37 9.27 -2.26 3.47
C GLN A 37 10.54 -1.62 2.89
N MET A 38 11.62 -2.38 2.70
CA MET A 38 12.88 -1.88 2.10
C MET A 38 12.80 -1.78 0.56
N PHE A 39 11.77 -2.36 -0.05
CA PHE A 39 11.53 -2.33 -1.50
C PHE A 39 10.37 -1.41 -1.90
N GLN A 40 9.76 -0.71 -0.94
CA GLN A 40 8.88 0.41 -1.26
C GLN A 40 9.76 1.50 -1.89
N ALA A 41 9.72 1.61 -3.21
CA ALA A 41 10.23 2.80 -3.87
C ALA A 41 9.53 4.02 -3.22
N ASN A 42 10.27 5.11 -3.00
CA ASN A 42 9.66 6.39 -2.60
C ASN A 42 8.89 6.93 -3.80
N LEU A 43 7.74 6.31 -4.10
CA LEU A 43 6.81 6.78 -5.11
C LEU A 43 6.11 8.01 -4.56
N SER A 44 5.77 8.96 -5.43
CA SER A 44 4.88 10.05 -5.04
C SER A 44 3.49 9.49 -4.70
N GLU A 45 2.69 10.24 -3.92
CA GLU A 45 1.31 9.84 -3.64
C GLU A 45 0.51 9.62 -4.94
N GLU A 46 0.80 10.42 -5.96
CA GLU A 46 0.24 10.28 -7.31
C GLU A 46 0.60 8.93 -7.96
N GLU A 47 1.88 8.56 -7.95
CA GLU A 47 2.34 7.30 -8.53
C GLU A 47 1.79 6.07 -7.77
N GLU A 48 1.67 6.17 -6.45
CA GLU A 48 1.02 5.13 -5.65
C GLU A 48 -0.47 5.01 -5.97
N PHE A 49 -1.16 6.14 -6.16
CA PHE A 49 -2.55 6.17 -6.56
C PHE A 49 -2.73 5.52 -7.93
N ASP A 50 -1.94 5.91 -8.93
CA ASP A 50 -2.05 5.38 -10.29
C ASP A 50 -1.80 3.86 -10.31
N ARG A 51 -0.77 3.39 -9.60
CA ARG A 51 -0.51 1.96 -9.45
C ARG A 51 -1.67 1.23 -8.79
N ASN A 52 -2.23 1.78 -7.71
CA ASN A 52 -3.37 1.18 -7.03
C ASN A 52 -4.62 1.18 -7.93
N PHE A 53 -4.83 2.24 -8.71
CA PHE A 53 -5.95 2.36 -9.63
C PHE A 53 -5.88 1.31 -10.75
N GLU A 54 -4.70 1.08 -11.33
CA GLU A 54 -4.49 0.08 -12.37
C GLU A 54 -4.60 -1.36 -11.86
N THR A 55 -4.15 -1.62 -10.64
CA THR A 55 -4.10 -2.98 -10.07
C THR A 55 -5.39 -3.39 -9.36
N SER A 56 -6.20 -2.41 -8.92
CA SER A 56 -7.45 -2.66 -8.22
C SER A 56 -8.57 -3.11 -9.16
N PRO A 57 -9.47 -4.00 -8.71
CA PRO A 57 -10.67 -4.35 -9.47
C PRO A 57 -11.53 -3.10 -9.69
N ARG A 58 -12.19 -3.03 -10.84
CA ARG A 58 -13.09 -1.92 -11.17
C ARG A 58 -14.45 -2.11 -10.50
N MET A 59 -15.00 -1.02 -9.98
CA MET A 59 -16.35 -0.92 -9.44
C MET A 59 -17.16 0.12 -10.23
N SER A 60 -18.43 -0.17 -10.44
CA SER A 60 -19.39 0.77 -11.03
C SER A 60 -20.00 1.72 -10.00
N TYR A 61 -20.53 2.85 -10.47
CA TYR A 61 -21.24 3.81 -9.62
C TYR A 61 -22.40 3.16 -8.84
N GLU A 62 -23.22 2.32 -9.49
CA GLU A 62 -24.34 1.66 -8.83
C GLU A 62 -23.90 0.69 -7.72
N GLU A 63 -22.79 -0.02 -7.92
CA GLU A 63 -22.21 -0.90 -6.89
C GLU A 63 -21.65 -0.09 -5.73
N PHE A 64 -21.02 1.04 -6.00
CA PHE A 64 -20.59 1.98 -4.99
C PHE A 64 -21.76 2.47 -4.15
N MET A 65 -22.86 2.91 -4.78
CA MET A 65 -24.06 3.38 -4.09
C MET A 65 -24.66 2.29 -3.18
N LYS A 66 -24.74 1.05 -3.66
CA LYS A 66 -25.16 -0.10 -2.82
C LYS A 66 -24.22 -0.33 -1.64
N CYS A 67 -22.92 -0.11 -1.80
CA CYS A 67 -21.95 -0.22 -0.71
C CYS A 67 -22.08 0.95 0.28
N LEU A 68 -22.38 2.14 -0.22
CA LEU A 68 -22.61 3.36 0.55
C LEU A 68 -23.86 3.22 1.42
N GLU A 69 -25.01 2.83 0.84
CA GLU A 69 -26.26 2.56 1.55
C GLU A 69 -26.08 1.53 2.67
N ARG A 70 -25.23 0.53 2.45
CA ARG A 70 -24.91 -0.51 3.44
C ARG A 70 -23.86 -0.08 4.46
N GLY A 71 -23.35 1.15 4.39
CA GLY A 71 -22.32 1.68 5.29
C GLY A 71 -20.98 0.95 5.23
N LYS A 72 -20.69 0.29 4.09
CA LYS A 72 -19.49 -0.53 3.89
C LYS A 72 -18.28 0.26 3.41
N VAL A 73 -18.46 1.49 2.94
CA VAL A 73 -17.34 2.35 2.54
C VAL A 73 -16.57 2.78 3.79
N LYS A 74 -15.24 2.61 3.75
CA LYS A 74 -14.30 3.00 4.81
C LYS A 74 -13.63 4.33 4.48
N LEU A 75 -13.11 4.45 3.26
CA LEU A 75 -12.38 5.62 2.77
C LEU A 75 -12.65 5.77 1.27
N LEU A 76 -12.83 7.02 0.85
CA LEU A 76 -12.84 7.38 -0.56
C LEU A 76 -11.59 8.23 -0.83
N THR A 77 -10.72 7.77 -1.72
CA THR A 77 -9.57 8.54 -2.18
C THR A 77 -9.85 9.05 -3.58
N LEU A 78 -9.62 10.33 -3.83
CA LEU A 78 -9.78 10.94 -5.15
C LEU A 78 -8.47 11.57 -5.63
N LYS A 79 -8.27 11.51 -6.95
CA LYS A 79 -7.21 12.24 -7.66
C LYS A 79 -7.82 13.45 -8.34
N GLU A 80 -7.45 14.65 -7.91
CA GLU A 80 -7.83 15.85 -8.62
C GLU A 80 -7.07 15.90 -9.94
N GLN A 81 -7.79 15.95 -11.06
CA GLN A 81 -7.14 16.08 -12.36
C GLN A 81 -6.89 17.56 -12.63
N SER A 82 -5.71 18.04 -12.24
CA SER A 82 -5.22 19.35 -12.63
C SER A 82 -4.99 19.36 -14.14
N GLY A 83 -5.93 19.95 -14.90
CA GLY A 83 -5.74 20.23 -16.32
C GLY A 83 -6.76 19.69 -17.32
N VAL A 84 -8.05 19.57 -16.98
CA VAL A 84 -9.08 19.31 -18.01
C VAL A 84 -9.36 20.60 -18.80
N ILE A 85 -8.49 20.88 -19.76
CA ILE A 85 -8.84 21.60 -20.98
C ILE A 85 -9.66 20.59 -21.80
N SER A 86 -10.89 20.94 -22.20
CA SER A 86 -11.81 20.13 -23.01
C SER A 86 -12.85 19.27 -22.27
N GLY A 87 -13.83 19.94 -21.66
CA GLY A 87 -15.26 19.68 -21.85
C GLY A 87 -15.92 18.39 -21.31
N ILE A 88 -15.18 17.31 -21.08
CA ILE A 88 -15.68 16.06 -20.49
C ILE A 88 -14.63 15.61 -19.48
N GLY A 89 -14.70 16.13 -18.26
CA GLY A 89 -13.80 15.76 -17.18
C GLY A 89 -14.18 14.40 -16.61
N PHE A 90 -13.21 13.51 -16.48
CA PHE A 90 -13.35 12.29 -15.68
C PHE A 90 -12.62 12.47 -14.36
N ARG A 91 -13.13 11.87 -13.29
CA ARG A 91 -12.45 11.79 -12.01
C ARG A 91 -12.23 10.33 -11.64
N ASP A 92 -11.01 10.06 -11.19
CA ASP A 92 -10.60 8.74 -10.74
C ASP A 92 -10.67 8.66 -9.23
N PHE A 93 -11.24 7.55 -8.77
CA PHE A 93 -11.48 7.26 -7.37
C PHE A 93 -10.93 5.89 -7.00
N ILE A 94 -10.41 5.79 -5.78
CA ILE A 94 -10.15 4.53 -5.10
C ILE A 94 -11.08 4.44 -3.90
N VAL A 95 -11.88 3.39 -3.87
CA VAL A 95 -12.83 3.10 -2.81
C VAL A 95 -12.27 2.00 -1.93
N GLU A 96 -12.03 2.29 -0.66
CA GLU A 96 -11.72 1.27 0.33
C GLU A 96 -13.00 0.83 1.06
N LEU A 97 -13.31 -0.45 1.01
CA LEU A 97 -14.42 -1.05 1.74
C LEU A 97 -13.95 -1.60 3.10
N LYS A 98 -14.84 -1.55 4.09
CA LYS A 98 -14.65 -2.16 5.41
C LYS A 98 -14.56 -3.69 5.26
N GLU A 99 -13.61 -4.28 5.97
CA GLU A 99 -13.54 -5.73 6.11
C GLU A 99 -14.73 -6.22 6.94
N SER A 100 -15.39 -7.27 6.46
CA SER A 100 -16.47 -7.91 7.22
C SER A 100 -15.90 -8.92 8.21
N PRO A 101 -16.27 -8.85 9.51
CA PRO A 101 -15.79 -9.79 10.52
C PRO A 101 -16.29 -11.20 10.21
N GLY A 102 -15.38 -12.08 9.78
CA GLY A 102 -15.68 -13.46 9.37
C GLY A 102 -15.04 -13.88 8.06
N ASP A 103 -14.58 -12.92 7.25
CA ASP A 103 -13.89 -13.21 6.00
C ASP A 103 -12.38 -13.37 6.27
N LYS A 104 -11.92 -14.61 6.42
CA LYS A 104 -10.51 -14.97 6.67
C LYS A 104 -9.60 -14.84 5.44
N SER A 105 -10.01 -14.08 4.43
CA SER A 105 -9.29 -14.00 3.16
C SER A 105 -8.77 -12.59 2.93
N LEU A 106 -7.54 -12.51 2.42
CA LEU A 106 -6.89 -11.34 1.80
C LEU A 106 -7.74 -10.77 0.65
N ARG A 107 -9.00 -10.41 0.90
CA ARG A 107 -9.87 -9.85 -0.13
C ARG A 107 -9.41 -8.44 -0.40
N ARG A 108 -9.28 -8.12 -1.68
CA ARG A 108 -9.04 -6.75 -2.15
C ARG A 108 -10.18 -5.87 -1.63
N THR A 109 -9.86 -5.06 -0.64
CA THR A 109 -10.77 -4.05 -0.07
C THR A 109 -10.76 -2.77 -0.89
N LYS A 110 -9.74 -2.57 -1.72
CA LYS A 110 -9.60 -1.44 -2.63
C LYS A 110 -10.24 -1.72 -3.98
N TRP A 111 -10.99 -0.76 -4.48
CA TRP A 111 -11.68 -0.80 -5.76
C TRP A 111 -11.41 0.50 -6.52
N ALA A 112 -11.17 0.40 -7.82
CA ALA A 112 -10.98 1.55 -8.70
C ALA A 112 -12.31 1.92 -9.36
N MET A 113 -12.59 3.21 -9.50
CA MET A 113 -13.79 3.72 -10.14
C MET A 113 -13.47 5.01 -10.89
N ARG A 114 -13.88 5.09 -12.17
CA ARG A 114 -13.78 6.30 -12.99
C ARG A 114 -15.18 6.82 -13.26
N LEU A 115 -15.44 8.08 -12.94
CA LEU A 115 -16.74 8.72 -13.15
C LEU A 115 -16.60 9.97 -14.01
N GLU A 116 -17.64 10.28 -14.76
CA GLU A 116 -17.80 11.59 -15.40
C GLU A 116 -18.01 12.67 -14.35
N ALA A 117 -17.67 13.91 -14.68
CA ALA A 117 -17.72 15.05 -13.76
C ALA A 117 -19.06 15.19 -13.02
N ASP A 118 -20.19 15.01 -13.70
CA ASP A 118 -21.51 15.16 -13.10
C ASP A 118 -21.78 14.09 -12.03
N LEU A 119 -21.49 12.82 -12.35
CA LEU A 119 -21.63 11.70 -11.41
C LEU A 119 -20.62 11.80 -10.26
N ALA A 120 -19.41 12.26 -10.55
CA ALA A 120 -18.37 12.49 -9.56
C ALA A 120 -18.78 13.58 -8.55
N ASN A 121 -19.37 14.68 -9.03
CA ASN A 121 -19.88 15.75 -8.18
C ASN A 121 -21.06 15.26 -7.32
N ALA A 122 -22.02 14.56 -7.93
CA ALA A 122 -23.13 13.96 -7.18
C ALA A 122 -22.65 13.00 -6.09
N LEU A 123 -21.64 12.18 -6.39
CA LEU A 123 -21.02 11.28 -5.41
C LEU A 123 -20.41 12.04 -4.24
N LEU A 124 -19.64 13.10 -4.50
CA LEU A 124 -18.99 13.91 -3.47
C LEU A 124 -20.01 14.68 -2.61
N GLU A 125 -21.16 15.07 -3.20
CA GLU A 125 -22.26 15.66 -2.45
C GLU A 125 -22.94 14.66 -1.52
N GLU A 126 -23.16 13.43 -2.00
CA GLU A 126 -23.85 12.38 -1.24
C GLU A 126 -22.97 11.71 -0.18
N TYR A 127 -21.70 11.48 -0.49
CA TYR A 127 -20.79 10.80 0.40
C TYR A 127 -20.29 11.73 1.53
N LYS A 128 -20.81 11.55 2.74
CA LYS A 128 -20.37 12.30 3.95
C LYS A 128 -19.35 11.56 4.81
N GLY A 129 -18.76 10.48 4.31
CA GLY A 129 -17.77 9.69 5.04
C GLY A 129 -16.34 10.23 4.92
N PRO A 130 -15.33 9.51 5.44
CA PRO A 130 -13.93 9.87 5.30
C PRO A 130 -13.51 9.94 3.83
N GLN A 131 -12.93 11.07 3.44
CA GLN A 131 -12.41 11.34 2.11
C GLN A 131 -10.93 11.73 2.21
N TYR A 132 -10.12 11.32 1.24
CA TYR A 132 -8.74 11.75 1.08
C TYR A 132 -8.52 12.24 -0.35
N GLU A 133 -7.90 13.40 -0.49
CA GLU A 133 -7.49 13.95 -1.77
C GLU A 133 -5.97 13.84 -1.85
N ILE A 134 -5.47 13.19 -2.91
CA ILE A 134 -4.03 13.04 -3.06
C ILE A 134 -3.41 14.39 -3.46
N GLU A 135 -2.21 14.65 -2.94
CA GLU A 135 -1.43 15.81 -3.36
C GLU A 135 -0.80 15.52 -4.74
N THR A 136 -1.15 16.34 -5.73
CA THR A 136 -0.59 16.32 -7.11
C THR A 136 0.37 17.48 -7.33
#